data_AF-A0A3P1Y3Y8-F1
#
_entry.id   AF-A0A3P1Y3Y8-F1
#
_cell.length_a   1.000
_cell.length_b   1.000
_cell.length_c   1.000
_cell.angle_alpha   90.00
_cell.angle_beta   90.00
_cell.angle_gamma   90.00
#
_symmetry.space_group_name_H-M   'P 1'
#
loop_
_entity.id
_entity.type
_entity.pdbx_description
1 polymer ?
#
loop_
_entity_poly.entity_id
_entity_poly.type
_entity_poly.pdbx_seq_one_letter_code
_entity_poly.pdbx_strand_id
1 'polypeptide(L)'
;MRKGNLRWLSAFVLHLLFLSLAFCQEALAALPRDYREFKARYQKEGRTPEGAVKLYFEAVFCYIDEATRDEGSKMLRYALHSSLPIERSHTLGTFVERLRDPDKQHIFRSFAAGATPENDYRMSPEDFSITETRRTQESGYLKLFLKSGGADRPRPVWVKEYDGLWYVINNSSTYSGVRPPQSALDRMKNAHDADYDAQGTPK
;
A
#
# COMPACT_ATOMS: atom_id res chain seq x y z
N MET A 1 49.64 -53.61 -49.83
CA MET A 1 49.63 -54.35 -48.55
C MET A 1 49.35 -53.35 -47.43
N ARG A 2 48.19 -53.46 -46.74
CA ARG A 2 47.79 -52.85 -45.43
C ARG A 2 47.94 -51.32 -45.26
N LYS A 3 47.11 -50.55 -44.56
CA LYS A 3 45.80 -50.64 -43.87
C LYS A 3 45.48 -49.16 -43.56
N GLY A 4 44.20 -48.77 -43.56
CA GLY A 4 43.78 -47.39 -43.30
C GLY A 4 44.00 -46.90 -41.87
N ASN A 5 43.66 -45.63 -41.61
CA ASN A 5 42.61 -45.27 -40.65
C ASN A 5 42.35 -43.75 -40.64
N LEU A 6 41.08 -43.43 -40.78
CA LEU A 6 40.40 -42.15 -40.64
C LEU A 6 40.18 -41.85 -39.15
N ARG A 7 40.63 -40.70 -38.61
CA ARG A 7 40.09 -40.07 -37.38
C ARG A 7 40.26 -38.54 -37.47
N TRP A 8 39.21 -37.79 -37.75
CA TRP A 8 38.20 -37.19 -36.85
C TRP A 8 38.54 -35.74 -36.45
N LEU A 9 37.59 -34.87 -36.75
CA LEU A 9 37.48 -33.45 -36.39
C LEU A 9 37.64 -33.25 -34.88
N SER A 10 38.24 -32.13 -34.47
CA SER A 10 37.99 -31.54 -33.15
C SER A 10 37.98 -30.03 -33.27
N ALA A 11 36.78 -29.51 -33.04
CA ALA A 11 36.39 -28.12 -33.16
C ALA A 11 37.06 -27.24 -32.10
N PHE A 12 37.28 -25.99 -32.48
CA PHE A 12 37.60 -24.88 -31.60
C PHE A 12 36.60 -24.81 -30.44
N VAL A 13 37.07 -25.04 -29.21
CA VAL A 13 36.34 -24.69 -27.99
C VAL A 13 36.87 -23.35 -27.52
N LEU A 14 36.22 -22.27 -27.92
CA LEU A 14 36.44 -20.94 -27.32
C LEU A 14 35.44 -20.80 -26.16
N HIS A 15 35.91 -20.98 -24.93
CA HIS A 15 35.17 -20.64 -23.74
C HIS A 15 35.07 -19.10 -23.64
N LEU A 16 33.94 -18.54 -24.06
CA LEU A 16 33.53 -17.20 -23.64
C LEU A 16 32.70 -17.34 -22.34
N LEU A 17 33.43 -17.41 -21.23
CA LEU A 17 32.93 -16.98 -19.93
C LEU A 17 32.91 -15.44 -19.88
N PHE A 18 32.15 -14.90 -18.92
CA PHE A 18 31.92 -13.48 -18.59
C PHE A 18 30.75 -12.83 -19.33
N LEU A 19 29.73 -12.27 -18.68
CA LEU A 19 29.45 -12.09 -17.26
C LEU A 19 27.96 -11.74 -17.21
N SER A 20 27.10 -12.62 -16.70
CA SER A 20 25.71 -12.28 -16.43
C SER A 20 25.68 -11.29 -15.25
N LEU A 21 25.56 -9.99 -15.53
CA LEU A 21 25.12 -9.01 -14.55
C LEU A 21 23.63 -9.23 -14.29
N ALA A 22 23.32 -10.30 -13.57
CA ALA A 22 22.04 -10.46 -12.91
C ALA A 22 22.10 -9.69 -11.59
N PHE A 23 21.23 -8.67 -11.51
CA PHE A 23 20.66 -8.09 -10.30
C PHE A 23 21.59 -7.56 -9.22
N CYS A 24 21.61 -6.23 -9.08
CA CYS A 24 21.35 -5.61 -7.78
C CYS A 24 20.85 -4.18 -7.97
N GLN A 25 19.54 -4.02 -8.09
CA GLN A 25 18.89 -2.83 -7.58
C GLN A 25 17.49 -3.19 -7.12
N GLU A 26 17.40 -4.05 -6.10
CA GLU A 26 16.35 -3.88 -5.10
C GLU A 26 16.70 -2.58 -4.36
N ALA A 27 16.45 -1.44 -5.02
CA ALA A 27 16.21 -0.23 -4.28
C ALA A 27 15.00 -0.56 -3.40
N LEU A 28 15.18 -0.57 -2.09
CA LEU A 28 14.10 -0.45 -1.11
C LEU A 28 13.13 0.60 -1.68
N ALA A 29 12.01 0.16 -2.25
CA ALA A 29 11.27 1.01 -3.17
C ALA A 29 10.46 2.01 -2.35
N ALA A 30 11.10 3.15 -2.06
CA ALA A 30 10.49 4.34 -1.54
C ALA A 30 9.18 4.67 -2.27
N LEU A 31 8.29 5.41 -1.62
CA LEU A 31 7.08 5.93 -2.22
C LEU A 31 7.43 6.69 -3.53
N PRO A 32 6.61 6.55 -4.58
CA PRO A 32 6.86 7.25 -5.83
C PRO A 32 6.82 8.77 -5.60
N ARG A 33 7.82 9.47 -6.12
CA ARG A 33 8.00 10.93 -5.90
C ARG A 33 6.96 11.78 -6.63
N ASP A 34 6.48 11.30 -7.76
CA ASP A 34 5.53 11.99 -8.61
C ASP A 34 4.59 11.00 -9.33
N TYR A 35 3.50 11.51 -9.90
CA TYR A 35 2.51 10.69 -10.60
C TYR A 35 3.10 9.94 -11.81
N ARG A 36 4.13 10.48 -12.47
CA ARG A 36 4.77 9.83 -13.61
C ARG A 36 5.52 8.58 -13.15
N GLU A 37 6.27 8.66 -12.06
CA GLU A 37 6.96 7.53 -11.44
C GLU A 37 5.96 6.48 -10.96
N PHE A 38 4.89 6.91 -10.28
CA PHE A 38 3.80 6.04 -9.87
C PHE A 38 3.17 5.30 -11.06
N LYS A 39 2.81 6.00 -12.13
CA LYS A 39 2.20 5.38 -13.31
C LYS A 39 3.15 4.38 -13.97
N ALA A 40 4.44 4.69 -14.07
CA ALA A 40 5.44 3.76 -14.61
C ALA A 40 5.59 2.50 -13.75
N ARG A 41 5.57 2.64 -12.42
CA ARG A 41 5.54 1.52 -11.47
C ARG A 41 4.27 0.69 -11.64
N TYR A 42 3.12 1.36 -11.75
CA TYR A 42 1.81 0.71 -11.92
C TYR A 42 1.74 -0.16 -13.18
N GLN A 43 2.36 0.25 -14.29
CA GLN A 43 2.42 -0.57 -15.52
C GLN A 43 3.11 -1.93 -15.34
N LYS A 44 3.96 -2.06 -14.32
CA LYS A 44 4.72 -3.27 -14.01
C LYS A 44 4.05 -4.05 -12.89
N GLU A 45 3.82 -3.40 -11.76
CA GLU A 45 3.37 -4.02 -10.52
C GLU A 45 1.84 -4.13 -10.42
N GLY A 46 1.09 -3.22 -11.05
CA GLY A 46 -0.37 -3.26 -11.11
C GLY A 46 -0.95 -4.36 -12.00
N ARG A 47 -0.10 -5.24 -12.55
CA ARG A 47 -0.50 -6.43 -13.33
C ARG A 47 -1.05 -7.55 -12.46
N THR A 48 -0.91 -7.45 -11.13
CA THR A 48 -1.54 -8.38 -10.19
C THR A 48 -2.50 -7.67 -9.23
N PRO A 49 -3.51 -8.38 -8.70
CA PRO A 49 -4.43 -7.84 -7.70
C PRO A 49 -3.72 -7.25 -6.47
N GLU A 50 -2.70 -7.94 -5.97
CA GLU A 50 -1.94 -7.58 -4.78
C GLU A 50 -1.07 -6.35 -5.04
N GLY A 51 -0.43 -6.30 -6.20
CA GLY A 51 0.35 -5.13 -6.62
C GLY A 51 -0.52 -3.89 -6.76
N ALA A 52 -1.70 -4.00 -7.37
CA ALA A 52 -2.65 -2.89 -7.45
C ALA A 52 -3.12 -2.39 -6.07
N VAL A 53 -3.36 -3.30 -5.11
CA VAL A 53 -3.69 -2.93 -3.72
C VAL A 53 -2.51 -2.26 -3.02
N LYS A 54 -1.29 -2.77 -3.18
CA LYS A 54 -0.07 -2.15 -2.62
C LYS A 54 0.12 -0.74 -3.16
N LEU A 55 0.02 -0.56 -4.48
CA LEU A 55 0.09 0.75 -5.14
C LEU A 55 -1.02 1.71 -4.71
N TYR A 56 -2.24 1.21 -4.45
CA TYR A 56 -3.29 2.01 -3.85
C TYR A 56 -2.89 2.57 -2.47
N PHE A 57 -2.26 1.75 -1.61
CA PHE A 57 -1.77 2.23 -0.31
C PHE A 57 -0.54 3.14 -0.41
N GLU A 58 0.34 2.94 -1.39
CA GLU A 58 1.41 3.91 -1.68
C GLU A 58 0.81 5.28 -2.04
N ALA A 59 -0.20 5.30 -2.91
CA ALA A 59 -0.92 6.52 -3.26
C ALA A 59 -1.63 7.16 -2.03
N VAL A 60 -2.18 6.34 -1.12
CA VAL A 60 -2.73 6.81 0.16
C VAL A 60 -1.65 7.51 1.00
N PHE A 61 -0.46 6.93 1.12
CA PHE A 61 0.60 7.52 1.93
C PHE A 61 1.21 8.77 1.28
N CYS A 62 1.35 8.80 -0.05
CA CYS A 62 1.69 10.03 -0.79
C CYS A 62 0.62 11.12 -0.61
N TYR A 63 -0.65 10.77 -0.42
CA TYR A 63 -1.72 11.75 -0.18
C TYR A 63 -1.67 12.34 1.23
N ILE A 64 -1.40 11.48 2.22
CA ILE A 64 -1.37 11.85 3.63
C ILE A 64 -0.30 12.90 3.90
N ASP A 65 0.91 12.73 3.33
CA ASP A 65 1.97 13.73 3.39
C ASP A 65 1.58 14.99 2.60
N GLU A 66 1.58 16.13 3.27
CA GLU A 66 1.21 17.42 2.70
C GLU A 66 2.10 17.81 1.52
N ALA A 67 3.39 17.47 1.59
CA ALA A 67 4.37 17.84 0.58
C ALA A 67 4.14 17.10 -0.74
N THR A 68 3.55 15.90 -0.69
CA THR A 68 3.30 15.06 -1.88
C THR A 68 1.82 14.95 -2.24
N ARG A 69 0.93 15.61 -1.51
CA ARG A 69 -0.52 15.43 -1.59
C ARG A 69 -1.10 15.64 -2.98
N ASP A 70 -0.65 16.66 -3.70
CA ASP A 70 -1.14 16.96 -5.06
C ASP A 70 -0.81 15.82 -6.03
N GLU A 71 0.36 15.20 -5.88
CA GLU A 71 0.73 14.01 -6.63
C GLU A 71 -0.04 12.78 -6.14
N GLY A 72 -0.16 12.59 -4.82
CA GLY A 72 -0.97 11.54 -4.20
C GLY A 72 -2.43 11.54 -4.68
N SER A 73 -3.03 12.72 -4.90
CA SER A 73 -4.38 12.85 -5.46
C SER A 73 -4.48 12.27 -6.87
N LYS A 74 -3.49 12.55 -7.73
CA LYS A 74 -3.40 11.99 -9.09
C LYS A 74 -3.18 10.49 -9.06
N MET A 75 -2.35 10.00 -8.15
CA MET A 75 -2.06 8.57 -7.95
C MET A 75 -3.32 7.82 -7.49
N LEU A 76 -4.04 8.35 -6.50
CA LEU A 76 -5.30 7.76 -6.00
C LEU A 76 -6.38 7.75 -7.07
N ARG A 77 -6.53 8.83 -7.84
CA ARG A 77 -7.43 8.86 -8.99
C ARG A 77 -7.13 7.72 -9.97
N TYR A 78 -5.86 7.48 -10.26
CA TYR A 78 -5.43 6.41 -11.16
C TYR A 78 -5.67 5.02 -10.56
N ALA A 79 -5.25 4.78 -9.32
CA ALA A 79 -5.40 3.48 -8.63
C ALA A 79 -6.86 3.08 -8.42
N LEU A 80 -7.75 4.06 -8.24
CA LEU A 80 -9.19 3.86 -8.09
C LEU A 80 -9.95 3.83 -9.43
N HIS A 81 -9.23 3.93 -10.56
CA HIS A 81 -9.83 4.01 -11.90
C HIS A 81 -10.93 5.09 -11.99
N SER A 82 -10.70 6.24 -11.35
CA SER A 82 -11.71 7.30 -11.22
C SER A 82 -11.62 8.33 -12.34
N SER A 83 -12.78 8.68 -12.92
CA SER A 83 -12.89 9.74 -13.93
C SER A 83 -12.71 11.14 -13.34
N LEU A 84 -12.90 11.31 -12.03
CA LEU A 84 -12.75 12.58 -11.30
C LEU A 84 -11.60 12.51 -10.29
N PRO A 85 -10.93 13.64 -9.97
CA PRO A 85 -10.14 13.77 -8.75
C PRO A 85 -10.95 13.32 -7.54
N ILE A 86 -10.30 12.63 -6.60
CA ILE A 86 -11.00 11.96 -5.48
C ILE A 86 -11.74 12.96 -4.58
N GLU A 87 -11.24 14.18 -4.46
CA GLU A 87 -11.82 15.29 -3.71
C GLU A 87 -13.14 15.78 -4.31
N ARG A 88 -13.37 15.51 -5.60
CA ARG A 88 -14.58 15.89 -6.33
C ARG A 88 -15.54 14.72 -6.50
N SER A 89 -15.22 13.54 -5.97
CA SER A 89 -16.10 12.38 -6.03
C SER A 89 -17.17 12.47 -4.95
N HIS A 90 -18.43 12.24 -5.35
CA HIS A 90 -19.58 12.19 -4.45
C HIS A 90 -19.60 10.93 -3.56
N THR A 91 -18.83 9.89 -3.91
CA THR A 91 -18.77 8.63 -3.14
C THR A 91 -17.54 8.52 -2.25
N LEU A 92 -16.52 9.38 -2.43
CA LEU A 92 -15.24 9.31 -1.70
C LEU A 92 -15.11 10.40 -0.62
N GLY A 93 -16.16 11.16 -0.31
CA GLY A 93 -16.11 12.25 0.67
C GLY A 93 -15.53 11.83 2.02
N THR A 94 -16.04 10.74 2.62
CA THR A 94 -15.52 10.21 3.90
C THR A 94 -14.09 9.67 3.79
N PHE A 95 -13.71 9.12 2.63
CA PHE A 95 -12.34 8.67 2.40
C PHE A 95 -11.38 9.86 2.42
N VAL A 96 -11.71 10.93 1.70
CA VAL A 96 -10.92 12.16 1.62
C VAL A 96 -10.86 12.88 2.97
N GLU A 97 -11.98 12.96 3.69
CA GLU A 97 -12.04 13.51 5.06
C GLU A 97 -11.03 12.79 5.97
N ARG A 98 -11.05 11.46 6.00
CA ARG A 98 -10.16 10.67 6.86
C ARG A 98 -8.70 10.70 6.44
N LEU A 99 -8.42 10.85 5.15
CA LEU A 99 -7.06 11.05 4.66
C LEU A 99 -6.47 12.37 5.16
N ARG A 100 -7.29 13.42 5.26
CA ARG A 100 -6.88 14.76 5.68
C ARG A 100 -6.84 14.94 7.19
N ASP A 101 -7.66 14.20 7.94
CA ASP A 101 -7.71 14.28 9.40
C ASP A 101 -6.56 13.48 10.05
N PRO A 102 -5.55 14.13 10.67
CA PRO A 102 -4.43 13.46 11.32
C PRO A 102 -4.86 12.45 12.40
N ASP A 103 -5.98 12.70 13.08
CA ASP A 103 -6.52 11.81 14.10
C ASP A 103 -7.16 10.55 13.51
N LYS A 104 -7.40 10.50 12.19
CA LYS A 104 -7.97 9.34 11.47
C LYS A 104 -6.97 8.62 10.59
N GLN A 105 -5.82 9.21 10.29
CA GLN A 105 -4.81 8.60 9.42
C GLN A 105 -4.27 7.26 9.93
N HIS A 106 -4.38 6.98 11.24
CA HIS A 106 -4.06 5.67 11.82
C HIS A 106 -4.87 4.52 11.21
N ILE A 107 -6.07 4.80 10.68
CA ILE A 107 -6.90 3.83 9.97
C ILE A 107 -6.17 3.27 8.75
N PHE A 108 -5.48 4.11 7.98
CA PHE A 108 -4.73 3.67 6.80
C PHE A 108 -3.44 2.95 7.17
N ARG A 109 -2.73 3.48 8.19
CA ARG A 109 -1.52 2.83 8.73
C ARG A 109 -1.81 1.43 9.25
N SER A 110 -3.04 1.15 9.72
CA SER A 110 -3.43 -0.17 10.21
C SER A 110 -3.24 -1.32 9.21
N PHE A 111 -3.17 -1.04 7.91
CA PHE A 111 -2.97 -2.06 6.88
C PHE A 111 -1.50 -2.47 6.69
N ALA A 112 -0.55 -1.68 7.20
CA ALA A 112 0.85 -2.06 7.23
C ALA A 112 1.05 -3.20 8.25
N ALA A 113 1.73 -4.26 7.83
CA ALA A 113 2.04 -5.38 8.70
C ALA A 113 2.83 -4.91 9.92
N GLY A 114 2.38 -5.29 11.11
CA GLY A 114 3.00 -4.89 12.38
C GLY A 114 2.48 -3.58 12.98
N ALA A 115 1.68 -2.78 12.26
CA ALA A 115 1.01 -1.62 12.85
C ALA A 115 -0.17 -2.06 13.71
N THR A 116 -0.19 -1.69 14.99
CA THR A 116 -1.23 -2.08 15.96
C THR A 116 -1.63 -0.91 16.86
N PRO A 117 -2.77 -0.97 17.57
CA PRO A 117 -3.13 0.06 18.54
C PRO A 117 -2.04 0.31 19.59
N GLU A 118 -1.41 -0.76 20.09
CA GLU A 118 -0.43 -0.74 21.18
C GLU A 118 0.87 -0.03 20.80
N ASN A 119 1.21 0.03 19.51
CA ASN A 119 2.37 0.75 19.00
C ASN A 119 2.02 2.05 18.27
N ASP A 120 0.82 2.58 18.51
CA ASP A 120 0.29 3.78 17.87
C ASP A 120 0.24 3.68 16.34
N TYR A 121 0.09 2.48 15.81
CA TYR A 121 0.13 2.18 14.38
C TYR A 121 1.43 2.63 13.70
N ARG A 122 2.56 2.51 14.40
CA ARG A 122 3.89 2.84 13.88
C ARG A 122 4.26 1.91 12.72
N MET A 123 4.70 2.49 11.60
CA MET A 123 5.12 1.83 10.36
C MET A 123 5.95 2.80 9.51
N SER A 124 6.69 2.28 8.51
CA SER A 124 7.44 3.08 7.53
C SER A 124 6.66 3.22 6.21
N PRO A 125 6.24 4.43 5.78
CA PRO A 125 5.57 4.60 4.49
C PRO A 125 6.42 4.17 3.30
N GLU A 126 7.74 4.26 3.45
CA GLU A 126 8.74 3.87 2.45
C GLU A 126 8.96 2.35 2.40
N ASP A 127 8.59 1.63 3.46
CA ASP A 127 8.83 0.19 3.60
C ASP A 127 7.73 -0.45 4.46
N PHE A 128 6.62 -0.79 3.79
CA PHE A 128 5.51 -1.50 4.40
C PHE A 128 5.10 -2.69 3.55
N SER A 129 4.59 -3.74 4.20
CA SER A 129 3.92 -4.85 3.53
C SER A 129 2.44 -4.89 3.92
N ILE A 130 1.62 -5.44 3.03
CA ILE A 130 0.19 -5.68 3.27
C ILE A 130 0.00 -7.19 3.39
N THR A 131 -0.72 -7.64 4.41
CA THR A 131 -1.06 -9.05 4.57
C THR A 131 -2.45 -9.34 4.02
N GLU A 132 -2.53 -10.04 2.89
CA GLU A 132 -3.77 -10.66 2.45
C GLU A 132 -4.00 -11.97 3.22
N THR A 133 -5.21 -12.15 3.76
CA THR A 133 -5.57 -13.35 4.53
C THR A 133 -6.33 -14.38 3.71
N ARG A 134 -7.09 -13.90 2.71
CA ARG A 134 -7.84 -14.73 1.75
C ARG A 134 -8.29 -13.86 0.57
N ARG A 135 -8.73 -14.52 -0.50
CA ARG A 135 -9.48 -13.89 -1.60
C ARG A 135 -10.70 -14.70 -2.00
N THR A 136 -11.66 -14.03 -2.62
CA THR A 136 -12.81 -14.65 -3.28
C THR A 136 -12.99 -14.09 -4.68
N GLN A 137 -13.33 -14.96 -5.63
CA GLN A 137 -13.74 -14.57 -6.99
C GLN A 137 -15.23 -14.25 -7.00
N GLU A 138 -15.58 -13.12 -7.61
CA GLU A 138 -16.96 -12.71 -7.88
C GLU A 138 -17.17 -12.54 -9.40
N SER A 139 -18.41 -12.38 -9.84
CA SER A 139 -18.70 -12.12 -11.25
C SER A 139 -18.09 -10.78 -11.69
N GLY A 140 -16.93 -10.86 -12.37
CA GLY A 140 -16.24 -9.70 -12.96
C GLY A 140 -15.28 -8.94 -12.04
N TYR A 141 -15.00 -9.39 -10.81
CA TYR A 141 -14.00 -8.78 -9.91
C TYR A 141 -13.51 -9.75 -8.82
N LEU A 142 -12.42 -9.39 -8.13
CA LEU A 142 -11.90 -10.11 -6.97
C LEU A 142 -12.15 -9.31 -5.68
N LYS A 143 -12.36 -10.01 -4.56
CA LYS A 143 -12.31 -9.42 -3.22
C LYS A 143 -11.08 -9.95 -2.48
N LEU A 144 -10.17 -9.06 -2.10
CA LEU A 144 -8.98 -9.38 -1.31
C LEU A 144 -9.25 -8.97 0.14
N PHE A 145 -9.10 -9.89 1.09
CA PHE A 145 -9.36 -9.64 2.49
C PHE A 145 -8.05 -9.35 3.23
N LEU A 146 -7.82 -8.08 3.54
CA LEU A 146 -6.58 -7.58 4.11
C LEU A 146 -6.62 -7.61 5.64
N LYS A 147 -5.53 -8.01 6.28
CA LYS A 147 -5.33 -7.81 7.72
C LYS A 147 -5.23 -6.31 8.00
N SER A 148 -5.88 -5.87 9.07
CA SER A 148 -5.83 -4.48 9.55
C SER A 148 -5.67 -4.50 11.07
N GLY A 149 -4.62 -3.85 11.58
CA GLY A 149 -4.36 -3.70 13.01
C GLY A 149 -5.54 -3.02 13.71
N GLY A 150 -5.97 -3.57 14.85
CA GLY A 150 -7.09 -3.01 15.59
C GLY A 150 -8.46 -3.16 14.92
N ALA A 151 -8.59 -3.92 13.84
CA ALA A 151 -9.88 -4.40 13.34
C ALA A 151 -10.12 -5.85 13.81
N ASP A 152 -11.38 -6.21 14.10
CA ASP A 152 -11.73 -7.57 14.52
C ASP A 152 -11.75 -8.58 13.37
N ARG A 153 -11.92 -8.11 12.13
CA ARG A 153 -12.02 -8.95 10.93
C ARG A 153 -11.21 -8.35 9.78
N PRO A 154 -10.65 -9.19 8.89
CA PRO A 154 -10.02 -8.72 7.66
C PRO A 154 -10.96 -7.84 6.83
N ARG A 155 -10.42 -6.78 6.24
CA ARG A 155 -11.19 -5.77 5.48
C ARG A 155 -11.13 -6.10 3.98
N PRO A 156 -12.27 -6.24 3.29
CA PRO A 156 -12.27 -6.50 1.86
C PRO A 156 -11.89 -5.25 1.05
N VAL A 157 -11.05 -5.43 0.04
CA VAL A 157 -10.84 -4.47 -1.05
C VAL A 157 -11.22 -5.16 -2.34
N TRP A 158 -12.01 -4.48 -3.17
CA TRP A 158 -12.47 -5.07 -4.42
C TRP A 158 -11.61 -4.55 -5.56
N VAL A 159 -11.13 -5.46 -6.39
CA VAL A 159 -10.26 -5.14 -7.51
C VAL A 159 -10.77 -5.76 -8.79
N LYS A 160 -10.58 -5.05 -9.90
CA LYS A 160 -11.00 -5.51 -11.22
C LYS A 160 -9.92 -5.22 -12.25
N GLU A 161 -9.77 -6.15 -13.17
CA GLU A 161 -8.84 -6.02 -14.29
C GLU A 161 -9.47 -5.20 -15.43
N TYR A 162 -8.67 -4.29 -15.98
CA TYR A 162 -8.91 -3.55 -17.21
C TYR A 162 -7.61 -3.55 -18.02
N ASP A 163 -7.65 -4.10 -19.23
CA ASP A 163 -6.53 -4.13 -20.18
C ASP A 163 -5.20 -4.64 -19.58
N GLY A 164 -5.25 -5.71 -18.80
CA GLY A 164 -4.05 -6.32 -18.18
C GLY A 164 -3.57 -5.65 -16.90
N LEU A 165 -4.30 -4.65 -16.38
CA LEU A 165 -4.00 -3.97 -15.12
C LEU A 165 -5.18 -4.08 -14.16
N TRP A 166 -4.88 -4.33 -12.89
CA TRP A 166 -5.85 -4.38 -11.81
C TRP A 166 -6.00 -3.01 -11.17
N TYR A 167 -7.23 -2.66 -10.80
CA TYR A 167 -7.57 -1.40 -10.15
C TYR A 167 -8.49 -1.64 -8.96
N VAL A 168 -8.40 -0.80 -7.94
CA VAL A 168 -9.33 -0.84 -6.80
C VAL A 168 -10.66 -0.20 -7.20
N ILE A 169 -11.72 -0.99 -7.22
CA ILE A 169 -13.08 -0.53 -7.59
C ILE A 169 -13.98 -0.29 -6.37
N ASN A 170 -13.58 -0.78 -5.18
CA ASN A 170 -14.25 -0.47 -3.92
C ASN A 170 -13.24 -0.52 -2.77
N ASN A 171 -13.02 0.62 -2.13
CA ASN A 171 -12.11 0.80 -1.00
C ASN A 171 -12.83 1.11 0.33
N SER A 172 -14.16 0.99 0.39
CA SER A 172 -14.98 1.42 1.54
C SER A 172 -14.54 0.86 2.89
N SER A 173 -14.06 -0.38 2.90
CA SER A 173 -13.59 -1.03 4.13
C SER A 173 -12.19 -0.56 4.58
N THR A 174 -11.44 0.15 3.73
CA THR A 174 -10.08 0.64 4.05
C THR A 174 -10.07 1.92 4.87
N TYR A 175 -11.19 2.63 4.92
CA TYR A 175 -11.37 3.81 5.76
C TYR A 175 -12.47 3.60 6.80
N SER A 176 -12.78 2.35 7.16
CA SER A 176 -13.65 2.02 8.30
C SER A 176 -12.88 2.17 9.62
N GLY A 177 -13.58 2.53 10.70
CA GLY A 177 -12.93 2.72 12.01
C GLY A 177 -12.20 1.47 12.50
N VAL A 178 -11.08 1.69 13.19
CA VAL A 178 -10.30 0.68 13.93
C VAL A 178 -10.17 1.13 15.39
N ARG A 179 -9.67 0.25 16.26
CA ARG A 179 -9.35 0.64 17.65
C ARG A 179 -8.47 1.91 17.67
N PRO A 180 -8.71 2.85 18.59
CA PRO A 180 -7.88 4.04 18.69
C PRO A 180 -6.43 3.68 19.04
N PRO A 181 -5.44 4.50 18.63
CA PRO A 181 -4.06 4.33 19.06
C PRO A 181 -3.93 4.46 20.58
N GLN A 182 -2.96 3.77 21.19
CA GLN A 182 -2.73 3.78 22.63
C GLN A 182 -2.60 5.20 23.20
N SER A 183 -1.84 6.07 22.53
CA SER A 183 -1.68 7.47 22.91
C SER A 183 -3.00 8.25 22.94
N ALA A 184 -3.98 7.92 22.09
CA ALA A 184 -5.29 8.56 22.14
C ALA A 184 -6.10 8.06 23.34
N LEU A 185 -6.01 6.78 23.68
CA LEU A 185 -6.61 6.24 24.90
C LEU A 185 -6.01 6.89 26.15
N ASP A 186 -4.70 7.07 26.18
CA ASP A 186 -4.01 7.68 27.33
C ASP A 186 -4.41 9.16 27.50
N ARG A 187 -4.55 9.92 26.39
CA ARG A 187 -5.09 11.28 26.42
C ARG A 187 -6.52 11.32 26.98
N MET A 188 -7.37 10.38 26.58
CA MET A 188 -8.76 10.31 27.05
C MET A 188 -8.86 9.99 28.55
N LYS A 189 -8.03 9.06 29.04
CA LYS A 189 -7.96 8.75 30.48
C LYS A 189 -7.56 9.99 31.29
N ASN A 190 -6.48 10.67 30.86
CA ASN A 190 -5.98 11.85 31.55
C ASN A 190 -6.93 13.06 31.45
N ALA A 191 -7.81 13.11 30.43
CA ALA A 191 -8.80 14.17 30.29
C ALA A 191 -9.99 14.03 31.25
N HIS A 192 -10.29 12.79 31.70
CA HIS A 192 -11.34 12.53 32.68
C HIS A 192 -10.88 12.84 34.12
N ASP A 193 -9.56 12.87 34.37
CA ASP A 193 -8.95 13.21 35.67
C ASP A 193 -8.80 14.73 35.88
N ALA A 194 -9.57 15.56 35.16
CA ALA A 194 -9.62 17.00 35.42
C ALA A 194 -10.15 17.21 36.86
N ASP A 195 -9.22 17.54 37.75
CA ASP A 195 -9.45 17.76 39.18
C ASP A 195 -10.35 19.01 39.35
N TYR A 196 -11.67 18.79 39.40
CA TYR A 196 -12.67 19.87 39.55
C TYR A 196 -12.59 20.55 40.93
N ASP A 197 -11.84 19.98 41.88
CA ASP A 197 -11.71 20.48 43.25
C ASP A 197 -10.64 21.58 43.40
N ALA A 198 -9.90 21.92 42.35
CA ALA A 198 -8.83 22.93 42.39
C ALA A 198 -9.30 24.39 42.25
N GLN A 199 -10.60 24.68 42.24
CA GLN A 199 -11.09 26.06 42.33
C GLN A 199 -11.14 26.50 43.79
N GLY A 200 -10.00 27.02 44.27
CA GLY A 200 -9.92 27.74 45.54
C GLY A 200 -10.99 28.84 45.58
N THR A 201 -11.86 28.76 46.59
CA THR A 201 -12.88 29.78 46.88
C THR A 201 -12.19 31.14 47.04
N PRO A 202 -12.55 32.18 46.26
CA PRO A 202 -12.07 33.53 46.53
C PRO A 202 -12.61 33.96 47.90
N LYS A 203 -11.72 34.44 48.78
CA LYS A 203 -12.10 35.11 50.03
C LYS A 203 -12.58 36.52 49.77
#